data_AF-A0A4Q9KZG6-F1
#
_entry.id   AF-A0A4Q9KZG6-F1
#
_cell.length_a   1.000
_cell.length_b   1.000
_cell.length_c   1.000
_cell.angle_alpha   90.00
_cell.angle_beta   90.00
_cell.angle_gamma   90.00
#
_symmetry.space_group_name_H-M   'P 1'
#
loop_
_entity.id
_entity.type
_entity.pdbx_description
1 polymer ?
#
loop_
_entity_poly.entity_id
_entity_poly.type
_entity_poly.pdbx_seq_one_letter_code
_entity_poly.pdbx_strand_id
1 'polypeptide(L)'
;KEGYHLKEDFKYFKEILDEAETKAKSLVDERFPTPQFVVCDRYGSQERILLAKVNPSLKNSVVVTDDIDFETFYKHLCKIVVEI
;
A
#
# COMPACT_ATOMS: atom_id res chain seq x y z
N LYS A 1 18.77 8.66 -0.02
CA LYS A 1 17.91 9.50 -0.91
C LYS A 1 18.84 10.34 -1.79
N GLU A 2 18.75 10.21 -3.11
CA GLU A 2 19.71 10.83 -4.04
C GLU A 2 19.24 12.18 -4.63
N GLY A 3 18.05 12.65 -4.23
CA GLY A 3 17.59 14.00 -4.57
C GLY A 3 17.23 14.22 -6.05
N TYR A 4 16.98 13.15 -6.82
CA TYR A 4 16.66 13.28 -8.25
C TYR A 4 15.51 14.24 -8.55
N HIS A 5 14.45 14.24 -7.73
CA HIS A 5 13.31 15.15 -7.87
C HIS A 5 13.66 16.65 -7.75
N LEU A 6 14.88 17.00 -7.31
CA LEU A 6 15.35 18.40 -7.25
C LEU A 6 16.12 18.80 -8.50
N LYS A 7 16.51 17.84 -9.34
CA LYS A 7 17.24 18.10 -10.58
C LYS A 7 16.25 18.46 -11.68
N GLU A 8 16.60 19.47 -12.48
CA GLU A 8 15.76 19.97 -13.56
C GLU A 8 15.41 18.89 -14.60
N ASP A 9 16.37 18.01 -14.89
CA ASP A 9 16.22 16.86 -15.80
C ASP A 9 15.13 15.87 -15.37
N PHE A 10 14.74 15.87 -14.09
CA PHE A 10 13.77 14.95 -13.51
C PHE A 10 12.53 15.67 -12.98
N LYS A 11 12.15 16.81 -13.60
CA LYS A 11 10.94 17.56 -13.24
C LYS A 11 9.68 16.69 -13.18
N TYR A 12 9.51 15.79 -14.16
CA TYR A 12 8.38 14.85 -14.20
C TYR A 12 8.33 13.91 -12.98
N PHE A 13 9.49 13.47 -12.48
CA PHE A 13 9.55 12.64 -11.27
C PHE A 13 9.08 13.41 -10.04
N LYS A 14 9.40 14.70 -9.94
CA LYS A 14 8.89 15.56 -8.87
C LYS A 14 7.37 15.72 -8.96
N GLU A 15 6.83 15.98 -10.15
CA GLU A 15 5.40 16.14 -10.38
C GLU A 15 4.59 14.92 -9.93
N ILE A 16 5.07 13.70 -10.24
CA ILE A 16 4.42 12.46 -9.78
C ILE A 16 4.35 12.36 -8.25
N LEU A 17 5.44 12.72 -7.55
CA LEU A 17 5.49 12.67 -6.08
C LEU A 17 4.53 13.68 -5.47
N ASP A 18 4.53 14.92 -5.99
CA ASP A 18 3.67 16.00 -5.52
C ASP A 18 2.19 15.70 -5.78
N GLU A 19 1.85 15.08 -6.92
CA GLU A 19 0.49 14.67 -7.27
C GLU A 19 -0.06 13.61 -6.29
N ALA A 20 0.76 12.59 -5.97
CA ALA A 20 0.38 11.54 -5.04
C ALA A 20 0.08 12.09 -3.64
N GLU A 21 0.93 13.00 -3.14
CA GLU A 21 0.73 13.63 -1.83
C GLU A 21 -0.49 14.56 -1.81
N THR A 22 -0.66 15.37 -2.85
CA THR A 22 -1.80 16.30 -2.97
C THR A 22 -3.13 15.56 -2.97
N LYS A 23 -3.23 14.48 -3.77
CA LYS A 23 -4.43 13.65 -3.83
C LYS A 23 -4.73 12.94 -2.51
N ALA A 24 -3.70 12.51 -1.79
CA ALA A 24 -3.90 11.88 -0.50
C ALA A 24 -4.41 12.88 0.56
N LYS A 25 -3.88 14.12 0.57
CA LYS A 25 -4.34 15.19 1.47
C LYS A 25 -5.79 15.60 1.20
N SER A 26 -6.19 15.74 -0.07
CA SER A 26 -7.58 16.08 -0.39
C SER A 26 -8.56 15.03 0.16
N LEU A 27 -8.21 13.75 0.06
CA LEU A 27 -9.00 12.65 0.62
C LEU A 27 -9.06 12.64 2.16
N VAL A 28 -8.08 13.24 2.83
CA VAL A 28 -8.07 13.39 4.30
C VAL A 28 -8.99 14.53 4.70
N ASP A 29 -8.91 15.66 4.01
CA ASP A 29 -9.68 16.88 4.29
C ASP A 29 -11.19 16.68 4.05
N GLU A 30 -11.57 15.82 3.11
CA GLU A 30 -12.98 15.53 2.78
C GLU A 30 -13.66 14.56 3.76
N ARG A 31 -12.92 13.88 4.66
CA ARG A 31 -13.45 12.79 5.49
C ARG A 31 -13.62 13.16 6.97
N PHE A 32 -14.72 12.70 7.56
CA PHE A 32 -15.00 12.80 8.99
C PHE A 32 -15.38 11.42 9.59
N PRO A 33 -14.74 10.96 10.68
CA PRO A 33 -13.64 11.61 11.39
C PRO A 33 -12.37 11.69 10.52
N THR A 34 -11.53 12.70 10.78
CA THR A 34 -10.30 12.92 10.00
C THR A 34 -9.42 11.67 10.06
N PRO A 35 -9.10 11.04 8.91
CA PRO A 35 -8.31 9.83 8.89
C PRO A 35 -6.84 10.10 9.23
N GLN A 36 -6.18 9.11 9.82
CA GLN A 36 -4.74 9.18 10.04
C GLN A 36 -3.98 9.15 8.71
N PHE A 37 -3.18 10.20 8.45
CA PHE A 37 -2.30 10.27 7.27
C PHE A 37 -0.87 9.89 7.65
N VAL A 38 -0.26 8.97 6.89
CA VAL A 38 1.09 8.46 7.13
C VAL A 38 1.87 8.46 5.82
N VAL A 39 3.04 9.09 5.82
CA VAL A 39 4.03 8.99 4.74
C VAL A 39 5.14 8.06 5.22
N CYS A 40 5.46 7.04 4.42
CA CYS A 40 6.50 6.07 4.75
C CYS A 40 7.31 5.69 3.52
N ASP A 41 8.57 5.34 3.76
CA ASP A 41 9.49 4.78 2.76
C ASP A 41 9.67 3.28 3.00
N ARG A 42 10.15 2.55 1.98
CA ARG A 42 10.51 1.14 2.10
C ARG A 42 11.52 0.92 3.22
N TYR A 43 11.31 -0.14 4.01
CA TYR A 43 12.04 -0.48 5.24
C TYR A 43 11.90 0.53 6.38
N GLY A 44 11.05 1.55 6.25
CA GLY A 44 10.69 2.45 7.32
C GLY A 44 9.78 1.77 8.35
N SER A 45 9.87 2.16 9.62
CA SER A 45 9.07 1.57 10.70
C SER A 45 7.55 1.69 10.48
N GLN A 46 7.13 2.75 9.79
CA GLN A 46 5.74 3.05 9.43
C GLN A 46 5.22 2.25 8.24
N GLU A 47 6.09 1.64 7.42
CA GLU A 47 5.67 0.78 6.28
C GLU A 47 4.81 -0.39 6.74
N ARG A 48 5.01 -0.86 7.98
CA ARG A 48 4.20 -1.91 8.61
C ARG A 48 2.71 -1.60 8.61
N ILE A 49 2.31 -0.32 8.67
CA ILE A 49 0.89 0.09 8.60
C ILE A 49 0.26 -0.28 7.25
N LEU A 50 1.05 -0.20 6.17
CA LEU A 50 0.65 -0.63 4.84
C LEU A 50 0.73 -2.16 4.72
N LEU A 51 1.84 -2.77 5.14
CA LEU A 51 2.05 -4.22 5.02
C LEU A 51 1.03 -5.07 5.78
N ALA A 52 0.48 -4.54 6.88
CA ALA A 52 -0.58 -5.22 7.63
C ALA A 52 -1.95 -5.23 6.93
N LYS A 53 -2.13 -4.48 5.83
CA LYS A 53 -3.42 -4.34 5.11
C LYS A 53 -3.40 -4.95 3.70
N VAL A 54 -2.23 -5.34 3.20
CA VAL A 54 -2.09 -5.90 1.85
C VAL A 54 -2.27 -7.42 1.88
N ASN A 55 -2.74 -7.97 0.76
CA ASN A 55 -2.84 -9.42 0.60
C ASN A 55 -1.44 -10.05 0.51
N PRO A 56 -1.13 -11.12 1.27
CA PRO A 56 0.17 -11.79 1.22
C PRO A 56 0.34 -12.71 0.00
N SER A 57 0.07 -12.21 -1.22
CA SER A 57 0.17 -13.01 -2.46
C SER A 57 1.57 -13.59 -2.70
N LEU A 58 2.61 -12.89 -2.23
CA LEU A 58 4.00 -13.34 -2.29
C LEU A 58 4.47 -13.68 -0.87
N LYS A 59 4.09 -14.87 -0.40
CA LYS A 59 4.40 -15.35 0.95
C LYS A 59 5.90 -15.20 1.25
N ASN A 60 6.23 -14.69 2.43
CA ASN A 60 7.58 -14.62 3.00
C ASN A 60 8.62 -13.81 2.21
N SER A 61 8.21 -12.91 1.32
CA SER A 61 9.14 -12.00 0.62
C SER A 61 8.96 -10.53 1.02
N VAL A 62 7.75 -9.99 0.82
CA VAL A 62 7.42 -8.58 1.11
C VAL A 62 6.54 -8.46 2.35
N VAL A 63 5.61 -9.40 2.51
CA VAL A 63 4.72 -9.49 3.68
C VAL A 63 5.10 -10.75 4.44
N VAL A 64 5.60 -10.56 5.66
CA VAL A 64 5.94 -11.67 6.56
C VAL A 64 4.76 -11.87 7.50
N THR A 65 3.93 -12.87 7.19
CA THR A 65 2.74 -13.24 7.96
C THR A 65 2.42 -14.71 7.73
N ASP A 66 1.77 -15.35 8.71
CA ASP A 66 1.19 -16.69 8.60
C ASP A 66 -0.23 -16.67 8.00
N ASP A 67 -0.77 -15.48 7.70
CA ASP A 67 -2.07 -15.34 7.07
C ASP A 67 -2.12 -15.97 5.67
N ILE A 68 -3.31 -16.44 5.28
CA ILE A 68 -3.54 -16.97 3.93
C ILE A 68 -3.73 -15.85 2.92
N ASP A 69 -3.29 -16.08 1.68
CA ASP A 69 -3.60 -15.18 0.57
C ASP A 69 -5.03 -15.40 0.04
N PHE A 70 -5.51 -14.40 -0.69
CA PHE A 70 -6.82 -14.41 -1.34
C PHE A 70 -7.03 -15.61 -2.28
N GLU A 71 -6.01 -16.07 -3.01
CA GLU A 71 -6.16 -17.18 -3.95
C GLU A 71 -6.45 -18.49 -3.22
N THR A 72 -5.73 -18.73 -2.12
CA THR A 72 -5.94 -19.86 -1.21
C THR A 72 -7.34 -19.78 -0.61
N PHE A 73 -7.73 -18.62 -0.06
CA PHE A 73 -9.07 -18.39 0.45
C PHE A 73 -10.15 -18.72 -0.59
N TYR A 74 -10.03 -18.16 -1.79
CA TYR A 74 -10.99 -18.33 -2.87
C TYR A 74 -11.10 -19.80 -3.31
N LYS A 75 -9.98 -20.51 -3.45
CA LYS A 75 -9.96 -21.95 -3.76
C LYS A 75 -10.70 -22.77 -2.72
N HIS A 76 -10.53 -22.48 -1.43
CA HIS A 76 -11.23 -23.19 -0.36
C HIS A 76 -12.73 -22.86 -0.36
N LEU A 77 -13.09 -21.59 -0.55
CA LEU A 77 -14.48 -21.16 -0.66
C LEU A 77 -15.20 -21.89 -1.80
N CYS A 78 -14.62 -21.95 -3.00
CA CYS A 78 -15.22 -22.64 -4.13
C CYS A 78 -15.47 -24.13 -3.86
N LYS A 79 -14.54 -24.82 -3.19
CA LYS A 79 -14.74 -26.24 -2.83
C LYS A 79 -15.95 -26.43 -1.94
N ILE A 80 -16.07 -25.62 -0.88
CA ILE A 80 -17.20 -25.70 0.06
C ILE A 80 -18.53 -25.41 -0.65
N VAL A 81 -18.56 -24.40 -1.52
CA VAL A 81 -19.80 -24.02 -2.22
C VAL A 81 -20.25 -25.07 -3.24
N VAL A 82 -19.32 -25.76 -3.89
CA VAL A 82 -19.64 -26.80 -4.90
C VAL A 82 -19.94 -28.16 -4.26
N GLU A 83 -19.45 -28.42 -3.05
CA GLU A 83 -19.78 -29.62 -2.26
C GLU A 83 -21.18 -29.57 -1.61
N ILE A 84 -21.85 -28.41 -1.64
CA ILE A 84 -23.27 -28.23 -1.26
C ILE A 84 -24.18 -28.49 -2.46
#